data_AF-Q84QX3-F1
#
_entry.id   AF-Q84QX3-F1
#
_cell.length_a   1.000
_cell.length_b   1.000
_cell.length_c   1.000
_cell.angle_alpha   90.00
_cell.angle_beta   90.00
_cell.angle_gamma   90.00
#
_symmetry.space_group_name_H-M   'P 1'
#
loop_
_entity.id
_entity.type
_entity.pdbx_description
1 polymer ?
#
loop_
_entity_poly.entity_id
_entity_poly.type
_entity_poly.pdbx_seq_one_letter_code
_entity_poly.pdbx_strand_id
1 'polypeptide(L)' 'PWKPSNCSGSQFKDGKVYPQLRSKLKKSWPDVESGNDTKFWEGEWNKHGTCSEEKLNQMQYFERSHNMWRSYNITEVLK' A
#
# COMPACT_ATOMS: atom_id res chain seq x y z
N PRO A 1 19.86 -4.95 7.45
CA PRO A 1 19.72 -4.39 6.09
C PRO A 1 18.73 -3.23 6.07
N TRP A 2 19.11 -2.07 5.52
CA TRP A 2 18.22 -0.91 5.39
C TRP A 2 17.30 -1.09 4.18
N LYS A 3 16.00 -0.82 4.33
CA LYS A 3 15.06 -0.83 3.21
C LYS A 3 15.11 0.54 2.50
N PRO A 4 15.18 0.58 1.16
CA PRO A 4 15.09 1.82 0.41
C PRO A 4 13.87 2.65 0.82
N SER A 5 14.08 3.97 0.95
CA SER A 5 12.99 4.91 1.22
C SER A 5 13.28 6.27 0.59
N ASN A 6 12.22 7.05 0.35
CA ASN A 6 12.23 8.38 -0.25
C ASN A 6 12.94 8.42 -1.62
N CYS A 7 12.76 7.38 -2.44
CA CYS A 7 13.30 7.34 -3.78
C CYS A 7 12.60 8.36 -4.68
N SER A 8 13.32 8.87 -5.69
CA SER A 8 12.73 9.70 -6.74
C SER A 8 11.67 8.90 -7.49
N GLY A 9 10.49 9.49 -7.70
CA GLY A 9 9.36 8.83 -8.36
C GLY A 9 8.14 9.74 -8.40
N SER A 10 7.05 9.23 -8.95
CA SER A 10 5.79 9.97 -9.01
C SER A 10 5.17 10.12 -7.62
N GLN A 11 4.65 11.32 -7.34
CA GLN A 11 3.88 11.55 -6.12
C GLN A 11 2.55 10.77 -6.18
N PHE A 12 2.06 10.41 -5.00
CA PHE A 12 0.78 9.72 -4.85
C PHE A 12 -0.34 10.46 -5.57
N LYS A 13 -1.12 9.71 -6.35
CA LYS A 13 -2.32 10.19 -7.01
C LYS A 13 -3.53 9.42 -6.49
N ASP A 14 -4.41 10.12 -5.78
CA ASP A 14 -5.63 9.55 -5.20
C ASP A 14 -6.47 8.75 -6.22
N GLY A 15 -6.60 9.28 -7.44
CA GLY A 15 -7.34 8.64 -8.54
C GLY A 15 -6.72 7.35 -9.09
N LYS A 16 -5.47 6.99 -8.72
CA LYS A 16 -4.85 5.70 -9.07
C LYS A 16 -5.20 4.58 -8.08
N VAL A 17 -5.83 4.92 -6.95
CA VAL A 17 -6.43 3.96 -6.02
C VAL A 17 -7.94 3.98 -6.24
N TYR A 18 -8.41 3.22 -7.23
CA TYR A 18 -9.81 3.21 -7.67
C TYR A 18 -10.77 2.68 -6.56
N PRO A 19 -12.07 3.01 -6.61
CA PRO A 19 -13.00 2.76 -5.50
C PRO A 19 -13.03 1.30 -4.99
N GLN A 20 -12.97 0.32 -5.87
CA GLN A 20 -12.97 -1.09 -5.47
C GLN A 20 -11.66 -1.48 -4.74
N LEU A 21 -10.51 -0.94 -5.18
CA LEU A 21 -9.24 -1.15 -4.49
C LEU A 21 -9.24 -0.47 -3.12
N ARG A 22 -9.82 0.73 -2.98
CA ARG A 22 -9.97 1.38 -1.67
C ARG A 22 -10.76 0.50 -0.70
N SER A 23 -11.90 -0.05 -1.11
CA SER A 23 -12.71 -0.93 -0.26
C SER A 23 -11.94 -2.18 0.19
N LYS A 24 -11.03 -2.69 -0.64
CA LYS A 24 -10.11 -3.77 -0.28
C LYS A 24 -9.04 -3.30 0.71
N LEU A 25 -8.38 -2.18 0.43
CA LEU A 25 -7.33 -1.61 1.28
C LEU A 25 -7.84 -1.18 2.66
N LYS A 26 -9.06 -0.66 2.78
CA LYS A 26 -9.68 -0.34 4.08
C LYS A 26 -9.74 -1.53 5.04
N LYS A 27 -9.79 -2.76 4.50
CA LYS A 27 -9.77 -3.99 5.29
C LYS A 27 -8.36 -4.52 5.49
N SER A 28 -7.56 -4.53 4.43
CA SER A 28 -6.24 -5.17 4.44
C SER A 28 -5.12 -4.28 4.96
N TRP A 29 -5.30 -2.96 4.91
CA TRP A 29 -4.27 -1.98 5.22
C TRP A 29 -4.87 -0.63 5.71
N PRO A 30 -5.63 -0.64 6.83
CA PRO A 30 -6.18 0.58 7.42
C PRO A 30 -5.10 1.41 8.13
N ASP A 31 -5.34 2.71 8.25
CA ASP A 31 -4.66 3.55 9.23
C ASP A 31 -5.24 3.28 10.62
N VAL A 32 -4.40 2.75 11.51
CA VAL A 32 -4.76 2.39 12.88
C VAL A 32 -4.42 3.46 13.91
N GLU A 33 -3.68 4.51 13.51
CA GLU A 33 -3.24 5.58 14.42
C GLU A 33 -4.16 6.79 14.34
N SER A 34 -4.36 7.34 13.14
CA SER A 34 -5.14 8.59 12.95
C SER A 34 -6.52 8.37 12.32
N GLY A 35 -6.77 7.17 11.77
CA GLY A 35 -8.00 6.83 11.06
C GLY A 35 -8.12 7.46 9.67
N ASN A 36 -7.03 8.05 9.13
CA ASN A 36 -7.00 8.63 7.80
C ASN A 36 -6.23 7.74 6.82
N ASP A 37 -6.93 6.72 6.32
CA ASP A 37 -6.39 5.73 5.38
C ASP A 37 -5.69 6.37 4.18
N THR A 38 -6.29 7.39 3.56
CA THR A 38 -5.74 8.02 2.35
C THR A 38 -4.40 8.68 2.63
N LYS A 39 -4.29 9.43 3.75
CA LYS A 39 -3.04 10.08 4.16
C LYS A 39 -1.96 9.04 4.47
N PHE A 40 -2.35 7.93 5.09
CA PHE A 40 -1.43 6.83 5.35
C PHE A 40 -0.93 6.18 4.05
N TRP A 41 -1.82 5.84 3.11
CA TRP A 41 -1.44 5.27 1.82
C TRP A 41 -0.56 6.22 0.98
N GLU A 42 -0.85 7.52 1.03
CA GLU A 42 0.00 8.55 0.41
C GLU A 42 1.42 8.52 0.97
N GLY A 43 1.56 8.49 2.31
CA GLY A 43 2.85 8.39 2.98
C GLY A 43 3.62 7.14 2.58
N GLU A 44 2.96 5.98 2.57
CA GLU A 44 3.57 4.71 2.19
C GLU A 44 4.00 4.68 0.71
N TRP A 45 3.20 5.22 -0.19
CA TRP A 45 3.59 5.32 -1.60
C TRP A 45 4.79 6.25 -1.79
N ASN A 46 4.71 7.48 -1.26
CA ASN A 46 5.76 8.49 -1.44
C ASN A 46 7.09 8.07 -0.80
N LYS A 47 7.03 7.38 0.34
CA LYS A 47 8.21 6.92 1.07
C LYS A 47 8.76 5.60 0.56
N HIS A 48 7.92 4.63 0.19
CA HIS A 48 8.37 3.26 -0.13
C HIS A 48 7.94 2.79 -1.52
N GLY A 49 6.73 3.12 -1.96
CA GLY A 49 6.22 2.73 -3.26
C GLY A 49 7.08 3.21 -4.44
N THR A 50 7.53 4.46 -4.39
CA THR A 50 8.41 5.07 -5.41
C THR A 50 9.70 4.29 -5.64
N CYS A 51 10.24 3.64 -4.61
CA CYS A 51 11.44 2.80 -4.72
C CYS A 51 11.24 1.52 -5.57
N SER A 52 10.00 1.19 -5.93
CA SER A 52 9.66 0.04 -6.78
C SER A 52 8.95 0.44 -8.08
N GLU A 53 8.83 1.75 -8.35
CA GLU A 53 7.99 2.29 -9.42
C GLU A 53 8.40 1.81 -10.82
N GLU A 54 9.69 1.53 -11.03
CA GLU A 54 10.20 0.95 -12.27
C GLU A 54 9.55 -0.39 -12.65
N LYS A 55 8.99 -1.11 -11.66
CA LYS A 55 8.34 -2.42 -11.84
C LYS A 55 6.85 -2.41 -11.51
N LEU A 56 6.45 -1.59 -10.54
CA LEU A 56 5.08 -1.53 -10.04
C LEU A 56 4.63 -0.08 -10.02
N ASN A 57 3.71 0.29 -10.92
CA ASN A 57 3.05 1.58 -10.78
C ASN A 57 2.18 1.61 -9.50
N GLN A 58 1.74 2.81 -9.09
CA GLN A 58 0.99 2.99 -7.84
C GLN A 58 -0.19 2.02 -7.67
N MET A 59 -0.98 1.79 -8.72
CA MET A 59 -2.11 0.87 -8.66
C MET A 59 -1.63 -0.56 -8.39
N GLN A 60 -0.63 -1.02 -9.14
CA GLN A 60 -0.06 -2.38 -9.00
C GLN A 60 0.60 -2.59 -7.63
N TYR A 61 1.25 -1.56 -7.08
CA TYR A 61 1.84 -1.60 -5.74
C TYR A 61 0.78 -1.92 -4.67
N PHE A 62 -0.34 -1.20 -4.69
CA PHE A 62 -1.43 -1.42 -3.74
C PHE A 62 -2.17 -2.74 -3.98
N GLU A 63 -2.41 -3.13 -5.24
CA GLU A 63 -2.99 -4.43 -5.57
C GLU A 63 -2.12 -5.59 -5.08
N ARG A 64 -0.80 -5.50 -5.32
CA ARG A 64 0.16 -6.51 -4.86
C ARG A 64 0.14 -6.64 -3.35
N SER A 65 0.09 -5.51 -2.64
CA SER A 65 0.05 -5.46 -1.17
C SER A 65 -1.22 -6.09 -0.61
N HIS A 66 -2.39 -5.76 -1.18
CA HIS A 66 -3.65 -6.41 -0.82
C HIS A 66 -3.61 -7.94 -1.06
N ASN A 67 -3.07 -8.35 -2.21
CA ASN A 67 -2.96 -9.77 -2.55
C ASN A 67 -2.04 -10.51 -1.57
N MET A 68 -0.93 -9.89 -1.13
CA MET A 68 -0.06 -10.46 -0.10
C MET A 68 -0.81 -10.63 1.23
N TRP A 69 -1.51 -9.59 1.72
CA TRP A 69 -2.31 -9.68 2.94
C TRP A 69 -3.34 -10.83 2.87
N ARG A 70 -4.00 -10.99 1.72
CA ARG A 70 -4.99 -12.05 1.52
C ARG A 70 -4.38 -13.46 1.51
N SER A 71 -3.19 -13.61 0.95
CA SER A 71 -2.51 -14.91 0.87
C SER A 71 -1.91 -15.38 2.20
N TYR A 72 -1.63 -14.47 3.11
CA TYR A 72 -0.97 -14.77 4.39
C TYR A 72 -1.85 -14.36 5.57
N ASN A 73 -2.94 -15.11 5.79
CA ASN A 73 -3.78 -14.90 6.95
C ASN A 73 -3.11 -15.42 8.23
N ILE A 74 -2.43 -14.52 8.95
CA ILE A 74 -1.67 -14.83 10.16
C ILE A 74 -2.55 -15.46 11.24
N THR A 75 -3.84 -15.07 11.32
CA THR A 75 -4.73 -15.68 12.32
C THR A 75 -5.03 -17.14 12.03
N GLU A 76 -4.97 -17.58 10.77
CA GLU A 76 -5.06 -19.00 10.41
C GLU A 76 -3.74 -19.74 10.65
N VAL A 77 -2.61 -19.06 10.46
CA VAL A 77 -1.27 -19.64 10.69
C VAL A 77 -1.00 -19.90 12.17
N LEU A 78 -1.55 -19.07 13.06
CA LEU A 78 -1.33 -19.15 14.51
C LEU A 78 -2.40 -19.93 15.28
N LYS A 79 -3.38 -20.55 14.60
CA LYS A 79 -4.32 -21.48 15.22
C LYS A 79 -3.60 -22.76 15.67
#